data_AF-A0A2M7Q0I1-F1
#
_entry.id   AF-A0A2M7Q0I1-F1
#
_cell.length_a   1.000
_cell.length_b   1.000
_cell.length_c   1.000
_cell.angle_alpha   90.00
_cell.angle_beta   90.00
_cell.angle_gamma   90.00
#
_symmetry.space_group_name_H-M   'P 1'
#
loop_
_entity.id
_entity.type
_entity.pdbx_description
1 polymer ?
#
loop_
_entity_poly.entity_id
_entity_poly.type
_entity_poly.pdbx_seq_one_letter_code
_entity_poly.pdbx_strand_id
1 'polypeptide(L)'
;MKTLTPVKLIAIAVLLLSITACGRKEVPQPIVNSGPPEIASLEILESDSSTQIVVTLAGGEGGIGFQVDRSEIDPFCNCPTFWQRHYEEPPLAYNAGKEYTRMLRNTIGKHPFVYRLRAVDATGRLGPWSDVIWPPEDTGQDNVKSKGQGL
;
A
#
# COMPACT_ATOMS: atom_id res chain seq x y z
N MET A 1 -70.83 -0.80 25.74
CA MET A 1 -69.36 -0.63 25.76
C MET A 1 -68.73 -2.01 25.90
N LYS A 2 -68.04 -2.54 24.88
CA LYS A 2 -67.46 -3.89 24.92
C LYS A 2 -66.06 -3.81 25.54
N THR A 3 -65.87 -4.42 26.70
CA THR A 3 -64.60 -4.48 27.43
C THR A 3 -63.58 -5.30 26.63
N LEU A 4 -62.43 -4.70 26.31
CA LEU A 4 -61.31 -5.42 25.71
C LEU A 4 -60.75 -6.41 26.74
N THR A 5 -60.69 -7.69 26.36
CA THR A 5 -60.09 -8.74 27.18
C THR A 5 -58.57 -8.60 27.23
N PRO A 6 -57.92 -8.95 28.36
CA PRO A 6 -56.49 -8.71 28.59
C PRO A 6 -55.58 -9.36 27.54
N VAL A 7 -56.01 -10.47 26.95
CA VAL A 7 -55.31 -11.15 25.84
C VAL A 7 -55.21 -10.28 24.59
N LYS A 8 -56.24 -9.47 24.28
CA LYS A 8 -56.22 -8.56 23.13
C LYS A 8 -55.27 -7.38 23.36
N LEU A 9 -55.13 -6.92 24.60
CA LEU A 9 -54.18 -5.86 24.97
C LEU A 9 -52.73 -6.35 24.83
N ILE A 10 -52.44 -7.59 25.24
CA ILE A 10 -51.10 -8.19 25.10
C ILE A 10 -50.76 -8.41 23.62
N ALA A 11 -51.71 -8.89 22.81
CA ALA A 11 -51.49 -9.08 21.38
C ALA A 11 -51.19 -7.77 20.64
N ILE A 12 -51.85 -6.67 21.02
CA ILE A 12 -51.58 -5.34 20.45
C ILE A 12 -50.21 -4.82 20.89
N ALA A 13 -49.81 -5.05 22.14
CA ALA A 13 -48.49 -4.65 22.64
C ALA A 13 -47.34 -5.40 21.95
N VAL A 14 -47.49 -6.71 21.72
CA VAL A 14 -46.49 -7.52 21.00
C VAL A 14 -46.39 -7.11 19.52
N LEU A 15 -47.52 -6.74 18.89
CA LEU A 15 -47.53 -6.23 17.52
C LEU A 15 -46.87 -4.84 17.40
N LEU A 16 -47.01 -3.97 18.41
CA LEU A 16 -46.35 -2.67 18.42
C LEU A 16 -44.83 -2.77 18.65
N LEU A 17 -44.39 -3.75 19.45
CA LEU A 17 -42.97 -4.03 19.68
C LEU A 17 -42.26 -4.59 18.44
N SER A 18 -42.95 -5.33 17.57
CA SER A 18 -42.35 -5.87 16.35
C SER A 18 -42.20 -4.85 15.22
N ILE A 19 -42.97 -3.75 15.22
CA ILE A 19 -42.88 -2.69 14.20
C ILE A 19 -41.73 -1.71 14.49
N THR A 20 -41.26 -1.62 15.74
CA THR A 20 -40.14 -0.73 16.12
C THR A 20 -38.75 -1.37 15.98
N ALA A 21 -38.69 -2.66 15.62
CA ALA A 21 -37.44 -3.40 15.40
C ALA A 21 -36.89 -3.29 13.97
N CYS A 22 -37.25 -2.26 13.21
CA CYS A 22 -36.47 -1.84 12.04
C CYS A 22 -35.19 -1.17 12.55
N GLY A 23 -34.21 -2.00 12.92
CA GLY A 23 -32.85 -1.56 13.21
C GLY A 23 -32.39 -0.64 12.10
N ARG A 24 -32.21 0.64 12.44
CA ARG A 24 -31.61 1.61 11.55
C ARG A 24 -30.17 1.14 11.36
N LYS A 25 -29.92 0.40 10.28
CA LYS A 25 -28.57 0.04 9.85
C LYS A 25 -27.96 1.34 9.33
N GLU A 26 -27.50 2.17 10.26
CA GLU A 26 -26.74 3.36 9.94
C GLU A 26 -25.48 2.86 9.23
N VAL A 27 -25.41 3.20 7.95
CA VAL A 27 -24.22 2.95 7.14
C VAL A 27 -23.09 3.72 7.82
N PRO A 28 -21.96 3.09 8.19
CA PRO A 28 -20.87 3.80 8.83
C PRO A 28 -20.45 4.98 7.95
N GLN A 29 -20.70 6.20 8.42
CA GLN A 29 -20.11 7.41 7.87
C GLN A 29 -18.79 7.60 8.62
N PRO A 30 -17.65 7.62 7.90
CA PRO A 30 -17.19 8.94 7.49
C PRO A 30 -16.58 8.94 6.09
N ILE A 31 -17.13 9.80 5.22
CA ILE A 31 -16.39 10.38 4.09
C ILE A 31 -15.41 11.37 4.72
N VAL A 32 -14.30 10.87 5.24
CA VAL A 32 -13.13 11.72 5.49
C VAL A 32 -12.56 11.96 4.11
N ASN A 33 -12.66 13.18 3.62
CA ASN A 33 -12.04 13.57 2.36
C ASN A 33 -10.53 13.65 2.62
N SER A 34 -9.88 12.48 2.67
CA SER A 34 -8.46 12.34 3.04
C SER A 34 -7.52 12.87 1.97
N GLY A 35 -8.03 13.49 0.90
CA GLY A 35 -7.24 13.85 -0.28
C GLY A 35 -6.94 12.65 -1.18
N PRO A 36 -6.18 12.87 -2.26
CA PRO A 36 -5.72 11.79 -3.14
C PRO A 36 -4.74 10.87 -2.38
N PRO A 37 -4.64 9.58 -2.77
CA PRO A 37 -3.64 8.69 -2.21
C PRO A 37 -2.23 9.13 -2.64
N GLU A 38 -1.33 9.30 -1.69
CA GLU A 38 0.05 9.72 -1.95
C GLU A 38 1.08 9.00 -1.08
N ILE A 39 2.31 8.98 -1.56
CA ILE A 39 3.48 8.56 -0.78
C ILE A 39 3.98 9.80 -0.05
N ALA A 40 3.81 9.85 1.26
CA ALA A 40 4.18 10.99 2.10
C ALA A 40 5.69 11.07 2.31
N SER A 41 6.33 9.91 2.51
CA SER A 41 7.78 9.79 2.55
C SER A 41 8.23 8.48 1.92
N LEU A 42 9.38 8.53 1.26
CA LEU A 42 10.07 7.39 0.69
C LEU A 42 11.56 7.57 0.98
N GLU A 43 12.09 6.70 1.84
CA GLU A 43 13.53 6.60 2.08
C GLU A 43 14.06 5.34 1.39
N ILE A 44 15.21 5.48 0.76
CA ILE A 44 15.87 4.42 0.00
C ILE A 44 17.22 4.19 0.65
N LEU A 45 17.44 2.97 1.13
CA LEU A 45 18.71 2.53 1.68
C LEU A 45 19.28 1.48 0.72
N GLU A 46 20.29 1.89 -0.02
CA GLU A 46 20.91 1.08 -1.07
C GLU A 46 21.91 0.07 -0.47
N SER A 47 21.92 -1.12 -1.05
CA SER A 47 22.92 -2.16 -0.81
C SER A 47 23.14 -2.96 -2.08
N ASP A 48 24.32 -3.55 -2.24
CA ASP A 48 24.79 -4.17 -3.49
C ASP A 48 23.81 -5.20 -4.06
N SER A 49 23.17 -6.00 -3.20
CA SER A 49 22.27 -7.09 -3.61
C SER A 49 20.78 -6.76 -3.48
N SER A 50 20.44 -5.73 -2.72
CA SER A 50 19.07 -5.38 -2.40
C SER A 50 18.93 -3.93 -2.00
N THR A 51 17.83 -3.31 -2.38
CA THR A 51 17.46 -1.98 -1.96
C THR A 51 16.37 -2.07 -0.90
N GLN A 52 16.59 -1.47 0.27
CA GLN A 52 15.56 -1.33 1.28
C GLN A 52 14.79 -0.04 1.03
N ILE A 53 13.47 -0.12 1.03
CA ILE A 53 12.59 1.03 1.01
C ILE A 53 11.88 1.16 2.35
N VAL A 54 11.76 2.41 2.83
CA VAL A 54 10.92 2.78 3.96
C VAL A 54 9.88 3.78 3.45
N VAL A 55 8.61 3.42 3.54
CA VAL A 55 7.51 4.15 2.91
C VAL A 55 6.48 4.54 3.95
N THR A 56 6.05 5.81 3.92
CA THR A 56 4.89 6.29 4.67
C THR A 56 3.82 6.78 3.71
N LEU A 57 2.57 6.41 3.96
CA LEU A 57 1.44 6.73 3.09
C LEU A 57 0.58 7.83 3.72
N ALA A 58 0.03 8.72 2.89
CA ALA A 58 -0.93 9.72 3.32
C ALA A 58 -2.12 9.83 2.37
N GLY A 59 -3.23 10.28 2.94
CA GLY A 59 -4.50 10.43 2.25
C GLY A 59 -5.19 9.12 1.90
N GLY A 60 -5.92 9.11 0.79
CA GLY A 60 -6.69 7.95 0.34
C GLY A 60 -8.04 7.77 1.05
N GLU A 61 -9.07 7.44 0.27
CA GLU A 61 -10.44 7.27 0.79
C GLU A 61 -10.69 5.78 1.08
N GLY A 62 -11.29 5.48 2.25
CA GLY A 62 -11.61 4.12 2.67
C GLY A 62 -10.40 3.25 3.07
N GLY A 63 -9.19 3.80 3.01
CA GLY A 63 -7.94 3.12 3.31
C GLY A 63 -6.90 3.35 2.23
N ILE A 64 -5.63 3.16 2.57
CA ILE A 64 -4.52 3.42 1.66
C ILE A 64 -3.55 2.25 1.64
N GLY A 65 -2.98 1.97 0.49
CA GLY A 65 -1.99 0.94 0.24
C GLY A 65 -0.99 1.44 -0.78
N PHE A 66 -0.10 0.56 -1.24
CA PHE A 66 0.87 0.93 -2.25
C PHE A 66 1.20 -0.23 -3.16
N GLN A 67 1.59 0.12 -4.37
CA GLN A 67 1.96 -0.81 -5.42
C GLN A 67 3.42 -0.60 -5.76
N VAL A 68 4.16 -1.69 -5.89
CA VAL A 68 5.54 -1.71 -6.37
C VAL A 68 5.53 -2.40 -7.72
N ASP A 69 5.87 -1.65 -8.75
CA ASP A 69 6.15 -2.19 -10.06
C ASP A 69 7.66 -2.43 -10.19
N ARG A 70 8.02 -3.49 -10.90
CA ARG A 70 9.39 -3.86 -11.25
C ARG A 70 9.53 -3.96 -12.75
N SER A 71 10.67 -3.54 -13.27
CA SER A 71 11.03 -3.75 -14.68
C SER A 71 12.47 -4.26 -14.77
N GLU A 72 12.73 -5.14 -15.72
CA GLU A 72 14.09 -5.54 -16.07
C GLU A 72 14.78 -4.42 -16.84
N ILE A 73 16.08 -4.24 -16.62
CA ILE A 73 16.90 -3.27 -17.37
C ILE A 73 17.45 -3.97 -18.61
N ASP A 74 17.19 -3.41 -19.78
CA ASP A 74 17.76 -3.92 -21.02
C ASP A 74 19.28 -3.62 -21.09
N PRO A 75 20.14 -4.63 -21.35
CA PRO A 75 21.60 -4.47 -21.33
C PRO A 75 22.18 -3.55 -22.41
N PHE A 76 21.45 -3.28 -23.49
CA PHE A 76 21.94 -2.50 -24.62
C PHE A 76 21.66 -1.01 -24.46
N CYS A 77 20.48 -0.65 -23.95
CA CYS A 77 20.09 0.76 -23.75
C CYS A 77 20.19 1.24 -22.29
N ASN A 78 20.43 0.35 -21.32
CA ASN A 78 20.30 0.64 -19.88
C ASN A 78 18.96 1.30 -19.52
N CYS A 79 17.89 0.87 -20.18
CA CYS A 79 16.56 1.44 -20.04
C CYS A 79 15.57 0.43 -19.45
N PRO A 80 14.55 0.87 -18.68
CA PRO A 80 13.53 -0.02 -18.16
C PRO A 80 12.70 -0.60 -19.32
N THR A 81 12.44 -1.90 -19.26
CA THR A 81 11.59 -2.62 -20.23
C THR A 81 10.11 -2.51 -19.86
N PHE A 82 9.40 -3.64 -19.75
CA PHE A 82 8.01 -3.68 -19.35
C PHE A 82 7.89 -3.65 -17.84
N TRP A 83 6.99 -2.81 -17.35
CA TRP A 83 6.65 -2.75 -15.93
C TRP A 83 5.66 -3.85 -15.57
N GLN A 84 5.97 -4.60 -14.52
CA GLN A 84 5.12 -5.65 -13.99
C GLN A 84 4.89 -5.44 -12.49
N ARG A 85 3.71 -5.83 -12.01
CA ARG A 85 3.39 -5.79 -10.58
C ARG A 85 4.28 -6.77 -9.83
N HIS A 86 5.15 -6.25 -8.96
CA HIS A 86 6.02 -7.07 -8.13
C HIS A 86 5.45 -7.30 -6.74
N TYR A 87 4.93 -6.24 -6.14
CA TYR A 87 4.35 -6.27 -4.80
C TYR A 87 3.18 -5.30 -4.69
N GLU A 88 2.24 -5.61 -3.81
CA GLU A 88 1.12 -4.76 -3.48
C GLU A 88 0.76 -4.91 -2.01
N GLU A 89 0.69 -3.80 -1.30
CA GLU A 89 0.07 -3.72 0.02
C GLU A 89 -1.39 -3.30 -0.17
N PRO A 90 -2.36 -4.09 0.29
CA PRO A 90 -3.77 -3.78 0.10
C PRO A 90 -4.17 -2.49 0.83
N PRO A 91 -5.12 -1.72 0.29
CA PRO A 91 -5.56 -0.49 0.92
C PRO A 91 -6.40 -0.78 2.16
N LEU A 92 -5.90 -0.40 3.34
CA LEU A 92 -6.58 -0.58 4.62
C LEU A 92 -6.62 0.74 5.39
N ALA A 93 -7.65 0.95 6.20
CA ALA A 93 -7.88 2.21 6.92
C ALA A 93 -6.74 2.59 7.88
N TYR A 94 -6.04 1.60 8.46
CA TYR A 94 -4.97 1.81 9.43
C TYR A 94 -3.58 1.95 8.81
N ASN A 95 -3.47 1.94 7.48
CA ASN A 95 -2.19 2.04 6.78
C ASN A 95 -1.69 3.49 6.66
N ALA A 96 -2.58 4.48 6.78
CA ALA A 96 -2.21 5.89 6.71
C ALA A 96 -1.30 6.27 7.88
N GLY A 97 -0.17 6.94 7.58
CA GLY A 97 0.83 7.33 8.56
C GLY A 97 1.68 6.19 9.14
N LYS A 98 1.44 4.94 8.71
CA LYS A 98 2.27 3.80 9.11
C LYS A 98 3.51 3.72 8.22
N GLU A 99 4.65 3.39 8.84
CA GLU A 99 5.89 3.10 8.14
C GLU A 99 5.92 1.64 7.67
N TYR A 100 6.28 1.47 6.40
CA TYR A 100 6.46 0.17 5.75
C TYR A 100 7.89 -0.01 5.31
N THR A 101 8.53 -1.05 5.82
CA THR A 101 9.85 -1.46 5.36
C THR A 101 9.73 -2.64 4.40
N ARG A 102 10.36 -2.55 3.22
CA ARG A 102 10.44 -3.65 2.25
C ARG A 102 11.84 -3.76 1.67
N MET A 103 12.28 -5.00 1.48
CA MET A 103 13.53 -5.33 0.79
C MET A 103 13.22 -5.71 -0.64
N LEU A 104 13.81 -5.00 -1.59
CA LEU A 104 13.67 -5.22 -3.02
C LEU A 104 14.98 -5.80 -3.55
N ARG A 105 14.92 -6.93 -4.25
CA ARG A 105 16.13 -7.60 -4.75
C ARG A 105 16.58 -7.00 -6.07
N ASN A 106 17.74 -6.37 -6.10
CA ASN A 106 18.24 -5.63 -7.27
C ASN A 106 18.52 -6.54 -8.48
N THR A 107 18.84 -7.82 -8.26
CA THR A 107 19.19 -8.78 -9.32
C THR A 107 18.57 -10.15 -9.10
N ILE A 108 18.17 -10.83 -10.18
CA ILE A 108 17.83 -12.26 -10.17
C ILE A 108 18.65 -12.94 -11.26
N GLY A 109 19.62 -13.76 -10.86
CA GLY A 109 20.62 -14.28 -11.78
C GLY A 109 21.46 -13.13 -12.34
N LYS A 110 21.43 -12.92 -13.66
CA LYS A 110 22.16 -11.83 -14.35
C LYS A 110 21.23 -10.68 -14.80
N HIS A 111 19.99 -10.69 -14.36
CA HIS A 111 18.98 -9.72 -14.77
C HIS A 111 18.83 -8.66 -13.67
N PRO A 112 19.32 -7.43 -13.89
CA PRO A 112 19.11 -6.32 -12.97
C PRO A 112 17.72 -5.72 -13.14
N PHE A 113 17.18 -5.20 -12.04
CA PHE A 113 15.83 -4.66 -11.97
C PHE A 113 15.80 -3.23 -11.45
N VAL A 114 14.86 -2.46 -11.96
CA VAL A 114 14.45 -1.16 -11.44
C VAL A 114 13.04 -1.23 -10.85
N TYR A 115 12.76 -0.30 -9.96
CA TYR A 115 11.50 -0.25 -9.24
C TYR A 115 10.85 1.13 -9.33
N ARG A 116 9.52 1.16 -9.22
CA ARG A 116 8.76 2.39 -8.99
C ARG A 116 7.56 2.08 -8.10
N LEU A 117 7.14 3.06 -7.33
CA LEU A 117 6.07 2.92 -6.34
C LEU A 117 4.95 3.91 -6.60
N ARG A 118 3.74 3.56 -6.21
CA ARG A 118 2.64 4.53 -6.10
C ARG A 118 1.69 4.13 -4.99
N ALA A 119 1.01 5.11 -4.42
CA ALA A 119 -0.09 4.87 -3.50
C ALA A 119 -1.36 4.45 -4.26
N VAL A 120 -2.20 3.65 -3.61
CA VAL A 120 -3.53 3.24 -4.09
C VAL A 120 -4.49 3.30 -2.91
N ASP A 121 -5.74 3.72 -3.13
CA ASP A 121 -6.76 3.68 -2.08
C ASP A 121 -7.83 2.60 -2.29
N ALA A 122 -8.69 2.43 -1.29
CA ALA A 122 -9.73 1.40 -1.31
C ALA A 122 -10.80 1.63 -2.38
N THR A 123 -10.90 2.86 -2.90
CA THR A 123 -11.80 3.23 -4.00
C THR A 123 -11.18 3.01 -5.38
N GLY A 124 -9.91 2.59 -5.44
CA GLY A 124 -9.16 2.35 -6.67
C GLY A 124 -8.54 3.60 -7.27
N ARG A 125 -8.51 4.73 -6.55
CA ARG A 125 -7.77 5.92 -6.99
C ARG A 125 -6.28 5.63 -6.88
N LEU A 126 -5.52 6.16 -7.82
CA LEU A 126 -4.09 5.91 -7.96
C LEU A 126 -3.33 7.22 -7.76
N GLY A 127 -2.31 7.18 -6.91
CA GLY A 127 -1.35 8.26 -6.75
C GLY A 127 -0.37 8.32 -7.94
N PRO A 128 0.42 9.41 -8.02
CA PRO A 128 1.52 9.48 -8.98
C PRO A 128 2.54 8.38 -8.71
N TRP A 129 3.27 8.00 -9.76
CA TRP A 129 4.46 7.17 -9.59
C TRP A 129 5.57 7.97 -8.91
N SER A 130 6.33 7.30 -8.05
CA SER A 130 7.61 7.79 -7.56
C SER A 130 8.62 7.92 -8.70
N ASP A 131 9.73 8.57 -8.42
CA ASP A 131 10.92 8.42 -9.23
C ASP A 131 11.33 6.94 -9.33
N VAL A 132 12.02 6.61 -10.41
CA VAL A 132 12.52 5.26 -10.65
C VAL A 132 13.69 5.01 -9.71
N ILE A 133 13.59 3.95 -8.93
CA ILE A 133 14.64 3.46 -8.05
C ILE A 133 15.52 2.53 -8.87
N TRP A 134 16.75 2.98 -9.10
CA TRP A 134 17.78 2.21 -9.77
C TRP A 134 18.56 1.38 -8.75
N PRO A 135 19.08 0.21 -9.15
CA PRO A 135 20.09 -0.46 -8.33
C PRO A 135 21.31 0.47 -8.22
N PRO A 136 22.06 0.41 -7.11
CA PRO A 136 23.30 1.16 -7.00
C PRO A 136 24.19 0.81 -8.18
N GLU A 137 24.77 1.84 -8.80
CA GLU A 137 25.72 1.65 -9.90
C GLU A 137 26.85 0.76 -9.37
N ASP A 138 27.15 -0.34 -10.09
CA ASP A 138 28.26 -1.22 -9.76
C ASP A 138 29.54 -0.38 -9.92
N THR A 139 29.92 0.33 -8.86
CA THR A 139 31.21 1.00 -8.79
C THR A 139 32.24 -0.11 -8.77
N GLY A 140 32.64 -0.54 -9.96
CA GLY A 140 33.73 -1.48 -10.21
C GLY A 140 35.05 -0.93 -9.67
N GLN A 141 35.16 -0.89 -8.34
CA GLN A 141 36.41 -0.77 -7.62
C GLN A 141 36.66 -2.13 -6.99
N ASP A 142 37.32 -2.94 -7.80
CA ASP A 142 38.45 -3.76 -7.40
C ASP A 142 39.24 -3.08 -6.27
N ASN A 143 38.82 -3.27 -5.03
CA ASN A 143 39.64 -3.00 -3.86
C ASN A 143 40.69 -4.12 -3.72
N VAL A 144 41.53 -4.29 -4.76
CA VAL A 144 42.86 -4.88 -4.62
C VAL A 144 43.84 -3.71 -4.54
N LYS A 145 43.68 -2.89 -3.50
CA LYS A 145 44.66 -1.88 -3.12
C LYS A 145 45.79 -2.57 -2.35
N SER A 146 46.90 -2.78 -3.06
CA SER A 146 48.28 -2.74 -2.54
C SER A 146 48.61 -3.55 -1.28
N LYS A 147 49.21 -4.74 -1.46
CA LYS A 147 50.31 -5.20 -0.59
C LYS A 147 51.62 -5.15 -1.37
N GLY A 148 52.14 -3.94 -1.52
CA GLY A 148 53.59 -3.77 -1.56
C GLY A 148 54.08 -3.83 -0.12
N GLN A 149 54.64 -4.96 0.30
CA GLN A 149 55.53 -5.03 1.44
C GLN A 149 56.90 -5.39 0.89
N GLY A 150 57.78 -4.40 0.86
CA GLY A 150 59.20 -4.63 0.74
C GLY A 150 59.73 -5.34 1.98
N LEU A 151 60.70 -6.21 1.74
CA LEU A 151 61.94 -6.36 2.51
C LEU A 151 63.03 -6.69 1.49
#